data_AF-A0A933A9V5-F1
#
_entry.id   AF-A0A933A9V5-F1
#
_cell.length_a   1.000
_cell.length_b   1.000
_cell.length_c   1.000
_cell.angle_alpha   90.00
_cell.angle_beta   90.00
_cell.angle_gamma   90.00
#
_symmetry.space_group_name_H-M   'P 1'
#
loop_
_entity.id
_entity.type
_entity.pdbx_description
1 polymer ?
#
loop_
_entity_poly.entity_id
_entity_poly.type
_entity_poly.pdbx_seq_one_letter_code
_entity_poly.pdbx_strand_id
1 'polypeptide(L)' 'MERWLLPLSIPLGAALFVVVVGGGLGGIFTLLAETSLGNYGAIVIGIGLVVSVPAVGWYLTRR' A
#
# COMPACT_ATOMS: atom_id res chain seq x y z
N MET A 1 -15.17 -30.89 -2.78
CA MET A 1 -15.62 -29.48 -2.66
C MET A 1 -14.44 -28.49 -2.60
N GLU A 2 -13.28 -28.78 -3.21
CA GLU A 2 -12.06 -27.95 -3.05
C GLU A 2 -11.77 -27.00 -4.23
N ARG A 3 -12.49 -27.11 -5.34
CA ARG A 3 -12.18 -26.36 -6.59
C ARG A 3 -12.56 -24.87 -6.55
N TRP A 4 -13.33 -24.42 -5.56
CA TRP A 4 -13.81 -23.04 -5.43
C TRP A 4 -12.94 -22.14 -4.53
N LEU A 5 -12.03 -22.71 -3.73
CA LEU A 5 -11.21 -21.96 -2.77
C LEU A 5 -10.05 -21.20 -3.45
N LEU A 6 -9.46 -21.77 -4.50
CA LEU A 6 -8.44 -21.11 -5.32
C LEU A 6 -8.98 -19.88 -6.08
N PRO A 7 -10.13 -19.94 -6.81
CA PRO A 7 -10.62 -18.78 -7.56
C PRO A 7 -11.12 -17.62 -6.68
N LEU A 8 -11.51 -17.86 -5.42
CA LEU A 8 -11.94 -16.80 -4.50
C LEU A 8 -10.80 -16.21 -3.65
N SER A 9 -9.74 -16.98 -3.37
CA SER A 9 -8.63 -16.51 -2.54
C SER A 9 -7.82 -15.39 -3.20
N ILE A 10 -7.66 -15.40 -4.53
CA ILE A 10 -6.99 -14.33 -5.28
C ILE A 10 -7.73 -12.98 -5.17
N PRO A 11 -9.03 -12.88 -5.51
CA PRO A 11 -9.76 -11.60 -5.39
C PRO A 11 -9.89 -11.14 -3.94
N LEU A 12 -10.05 -12.05 -2.96
CA LEU A 12 -10.06 -11.68 -1.54
C LEU A 12 -8.69 -11.17 -1.07
N GLY A 13 -7.60 -11.81 -1.48
CA GLY A 13 -6.24 -11.36 -1.17
C GLY A 13 -5.93 -10.00 -1.79
N ALA A 14 -6.34 -9.78 -3.04
CA ALA A 14 -6.22 -8.48 -3.71
C ALA A 14 -7.04 -7.39 -3.01
N ALA A 15 -8.29 -7.69 -2.64
CA ALA A 15 -9.14 -6.78 -1.89
C ALA A 15 -8.51 -6.42 -0.53
N LEU A 16 -8.00 -7.42 0.20
CA LEU A 16 -7.32 -7.21 1.48
C LEU A 16 -6.08 -6.31 1.31
N PHE A 17 -5.27 -6.58 0.28
CA PHE A 17 -4.10 -5.77 -0.04
C PHE A 17 -4.48 -4.32 -0.35
N VAL A 18 -5.50 -4.09 -1.17
CA VAL A 18 -6.00 -2.76 -1.50
C VAL A 18 -6.55 -2.04 -0.28
N VAL A 19 -7.31 -2.73 0.59
CA VAL A 19 -7.83 -2.13 1.82
C VAL A 19 -6.70 -1.74 2.77
N VAL A 20 -5.70 -2.61 2.95
CA VAL A 20 -4.56 -2.34 3.85
C VAL A 20 -3.71 -1.20 3.30
N VAL A 21 -3.32 -1.26 2.02
CA VAL A 21 -2.43 -0.25 1.42
C VAL A 21 -3.18 1.04 1.14
N GLY A 22 -4.29 0.97 0.40
CA GLY A 22 -5.10 2.14 0.03
C GLY A 22 -5.77 2.79 1.23
N GLY A 23 -6.37 1.98 2.12
CA GLY A 23 -6.97 2.48 3.36
C GLY A 23 -5.93 3.02 4.34
N GLY A 24 -4.77 2.37 4.47
CA GLY A 24 -3.66 2.86 5.30
C GLY A 24 -3.14 4.21 4.82
N LEU A 25 -2.89 4.35 3.51
CA LEU A 25 -2.50 5.64 2.92
C LEU A 25 -3.59 6.69 3.13
N GLY A 26 -4.84 6.36 2.85
CA GLY A 26 -5.98 7.26 3.05
C GLY A 26 -6.10 7.76 4.50
N GLY A 27 -5.92 6.88 5.49
CA GLY A 27 -5.90 7.26 6.90
C GLY A 27 -4.75 8.20 7.25
N ILE A 28 -3.55 7.95 6.72
CA ILE A 28 -2.39 8.85 6.90
C ILE A 28 -2.69 10.23 6.30
N PHE A 29 -3.31 10.28 5.12
CA PHE A 29 -3.73 11.55 4.50
C PHE A 29 -4.75 12.31 5.34
N THR A 30 -5.77 11.62 5.86
CA THR A 30 -6.77 12.25 6.73
C THR A 30 -6.13 12.82 8.00
N LEU A 31 -5.18 12.10 8.60
CA LEU A 31 -4.47 12.58 9.80
C LEU A 31 -3.54 13.76 9.51
N LEU A 32 -2.91 13.80 8.34
CA LEU A 32 -2.01 14.87 7.95
C LEU A 32 -2.73 16.10 7.39
N ALA A 33 -4.00 15.98 6.99
CA ALA A 33 -4.75 17.03 6.29
C ALA A 33 -4.78 18.38 7.02
N GLU A 34 -4.87 18.38 8.35
CA GLU A 34 -4.91 19.62 9.16
C GLU A 34 -3.53 20.15 9.57
N THR A 35 -2.46 19.48 9.16
CA THR A 35 -1.09 19.87 9.49
C THR A 35 -0.45 20.68 8.37
N SER A 36 0.66 21.37 8.66
CA SER A 36 1.49 22.01 7.61
C SER A 36 2.02 21.00 6.58
N LEU A 37 2.10 19.72 6.96
CA LEU A 37 2.42 18.60 6.08
C LEU A 37 1.23 18.17 5.21
N GLY A 38 -0.02 18.56 5.50
CA GLY A 38 -1.20 18.19 4.72
C GLY A 38 -1.12 18.62 3.25
N ASN A 39 -0.57 19.81 2.99
CA ASN A 39 -0.35 20.32 1.64
C ASN A 39 0.70 19.54 0.84
N TYR A 40 1.65 18.88 1.52
CA TYR A 40 2.74 18.14 0.88
C TYR A 40 2.68 16.63 1.15
N GLY A 41 1.69 16.15 1.90
CA GLY A 41 1.59 14.78 2.37
C GLY A 41 1.59 13.80 1.20
N ALA A 42 0.95 14.18 0.09
CA ALA A 42 0.91 13.36 -1.11
C ALA A 42 2.26 13.21 -1.77
N ILE A 43 3.02 14.30 -1.78
CA ILE A 43 4.36 14.35 -2.36
C ILE A 43 5.33 13.54 -1.50
N VAL A 44 5.28 13.70 -0.17
CA VAL A 44 6.16 12.97 0.76
C VAL A 44 5.88 11.47 0.73
N ILE A 45 4.61 11.07 0.79
CA ILE A 45 4.21 9.66 0.69
C ILE A 45 4.58 9.11 -0.70
N GLY A 46 4.32 9.86 -1.77
CA GLY A 46 4.66 9.48 -3.13
C GLY A 46 6.16 9.23 -3.32
N ILE A 47 7.01 10.17 -2.87
CA ILE A 47 8.47 10.01 -2.88
C ILE A 47 8.90 8.82 -2.03
N GLY A 48 8.32 8.67 -0.84
CA GLY A 48 8.58 7.56 0.05
C GLY A 48 8.32 6.22 -0.63
N LEU A 49 7.18 6.06 -1.29
CA LEU A 49 6.82 4.84 -2.02
C LEU A 49 7.73 4.60 -3.24
N VAL A 50 8.01 5.64 -4.03
CA VAL A 50 8.90 5.55 -5.21
C VAL A 50 10.29 5.07 -4.84
N VAL A 51 10.83 5.47 -3.69
CA VAL A 51 12.16 5.05 -3.23
C VAL A 51 12.11 3.70 -2.50
N SER A 52 11.14 3.51 -1.61
CA SER A 52 11.09 2.33 -0.75
C SER A 52 10.68 1.06 -1.48
N VAL A 53 9.73 1.12 -2.42
CA VAL A 53 9.25 -0.08 -3.13
C VAL A 53 10.38 -0.75 -3.94
N PRO A 54 11.17 -0.03 -4.77
CA PRO A 54 12.33 -0.63 -5.45
C PRO A 54 13.43 -1.08 -4.49
N ALA A 55 13.69 -0.33 -3.41
CA ALA A 55 14.71 -0.69 -2.42
C ALA A 55 14.37 -2.00 -1.69
N VAL A 56 13.12 -2.16 -1.27
CA VAL A 56 12.61 -3.41 -0.67
C VAL A 56 12.65 -4.53 -1.71
N GLY A 57 12.20 -4.26 -2.94
CA GLY A 57 12.27 -5.23 -4.04
C GLY A 57 13.70 -5.73 -4.26
N TRP A 58 14.66 -4.82 -4.39
CA TRP A 58 16.09 -5.14 -4.51
C TRP A 58 16.61 -5.95 -3.33
N TYR A 59 16.30 -5.55 -2.10
CA TYR A 59 16.72 -6.27 -0.89
C TYR A 59 16.19 -7.71 -0.86
N LEU A 60 14.94 -7.91 -1.26
CA LEU A 60 14.29 -9.22 -1.28
C LEU A 60 14.76 -10.11 -2.44
N THR A 61 15.12 -9.52 -3.58
CA THR A 61 15.57 -10.25 -4.79
C THR A 61 17.08 -10.44 -4.87
N ARG A 62 17.86 -9.85 -3.97
CA ARG A 62 19.32 -10.00 -3.82
C ARG A 62 19.78 -11.43 -3.45
N ARG A 63 18.89 -12.43 -3.38
CA ARG A 63 19.25 -13.82 -3.13
C ARG A 63 19.86 -14.49 -4.36
#